data_AF-A0A0L6JVL3-F1
#
_entry.id   AF-A0A0L6JVL3-F1
#
_cell.length_a   1.000
_cell.length_b   1.000
_cell.length_c   1.000
_cell.angle_alpha   90.00
_cell.angle_beta   90.00
_cell.angle_gamma   90.00
#
_symmetry.space_group_name_H-M   'P 1'
#
loop_
_entity.id
_entity.type
_entity.pdbx_description
1 polymer ?
#
loop_
_entity_poly.entity_id
_entity_poly.type
_entity_poly.pdbx_seq_one_letter_code
_entity_poly.pdbx_strand_id
1 'polypeptide(L)'
;MYFHKEKHTHHCNRINLTIADIIGKYNSEIRGMYNYYRIATDISSKMGKYKYYHYSSMAATIARKEVSSITKVIKKYGIDVPRKHGTGTRKIIGVNYETKTGSKTMTYFNEPLIYLNQPKKWLKETNEIYYKKPLVIKRLENCRCELCGIQSSIPGDFAVHHIKKLKSLKDKYFKANIITPYWVQRMIELNRRTLIVCKKCHKDIHFGKEI
;
A
#
# COMPACT_ATOMS: atom_id res chain seq x y z
N MET A 1 22.22 3.43 8.53
CA MET A 1 21.22 3.51 7.44
C MET A 1 21.76 4.45 6.37
N TYR A 2 22.48 3.92 5.39
CA TYR A 2 23.21 4.72 4.42
C TYR A 2 22.25 5.18 3.31
N PHE A 3 21.85 6.45 3.35
CA PHE A 3 21.15 7.13 2.27
C PHE A 3 22.14 7.34 1.12
N HIS A 4 22.24 6.38 0.21
CA HIS A 4 23.07 6.52 -0.98
C HIS A 4 22.38 7.50 -1.94
N LYS A 5 22.90 8.74 -2.00
CA LYS A 5 22.33 9.95 -2.60
C LYS A 5 21.09 10.45 -1.84
N GLU A 6 21.11 11.70 -1.40
CA GLU A 6 20.04 12.40 -0.67
C GLU A 6 18.77 12.64 -1.50
N LYS A 7 18.25 11.61 -2.17
CA LYS A 7 17.07 11.67 -3.03
C LYS A 7 16.08 10.60 -2.58
N HIS A 8 14.81 10.98 -2.55
CA HIS A 8 13.74 10.04 -2.25
C HIS A 8 13.55 9.10 -3.44
N THR A 9 13.52 7.80 -3.18
CA THR A 9 13.25 6.77 -4.19
C THR A 9 11.93 6.08 -3.91
N HIS A 10 11.20 5.71 -4.96
CA HIS A 10 10.00 4.90 -4.83
C HIS A 10 10.38 3.43 -4.52
N HIS A 11 9.57 2.74 -3.73
CA HIS A 11 9.79 1.32 -3.44
C HIS A 11 8.98 0.43 -4.39
N CYS A 12 9.66 -0.18 -5.36
CA CYS A 12 9.06 -1.08 -6.34
C CYS A 12 8.24 -2.22 -5.72
N ASN A 13 8.70 -2.75 -4.59
CA ASN A 13 8.08 -3.92 -3.93
C ASN A 13 6.71 -3.61 -3.30
N ARG A 14 6.36 -2.32 -3.12
CA ARG A 14 5.11 -1.90 -2.47
C ARG A 14 3.99 -1.58 -3.47
N ILE A 15 4.26 -1.58 -4.78
CA ILE A 15 3.30 -1.20 -5.84
C ILE A 15 2.08 -2.12 -5.89
N ASN A 16 2.26 -3.41 -5.57
CA ASN A 16 1.19 -4.40 -5.58
C ASN A 16 0.19 -4.22 -4.42
N LEU A 17 0.53 -3.44 -3.39
CA LEU A 17 -0.34 -3.20 -2.24
C LEU A 17 -1.45 -2.20 -2.58
N THR A 18 -2.51 -2.17 -1.76
CA THR A 18 -3.50 -1.10 -1.80
C THR A 18 -2.88 0.21 -1.30
N ILE A 19 -3.45 1.37 -1.65
CA ILE A 19 -2.94 2.65 -1.17
C ILE A 19 -3.03 2.74 0.36
N ALA A 20 -4.12 2.24 0.94
CA ALA A 20 -4.28 2.15 2.39
C ALA A 20 -3.15 1.29 3.02
N ASP A 21 -2.87 0.11 2.47
CA ASP A 21 -1.79 -0.74 2.98
C ASP A 21 -0.40 -0.10 2.82
N ILE A 22 -0.17 0.65 1.74
CA ILE A 22 1.06 1.42 1.55
C ILE A 22 1.21 2.42 2.69
N ILE A 23 0.21 3.29 2.91
CA ILE A 23 0.24 4.31 3.98
C ILE A 23 0.40 3.64 5.35
N GLY A 24 -0.34 2.56 5.61
CA GLY A 24 -0.24 1.80 6.86
C GLY A 24 1.15 1.21 7.11
N LYS A 25 1.83 0.72 6.06
CA LYS A 25 3.20 0.19 6.14
C LYS A 25 4.21 1.29 6.43
N TYR A 26 4.16 2.41 5.70
CA TYR A 26 5.01 3.58 6.00
C TYR A 26 4.75 4.10 7.43
N ASN A 27 3.49 4.20 7.86
CA ASN A 27 3.16 4.62 9.23
C ASN A 27 3.74 3.68 10.30
N SER A 28 3.75 2.37 10.05
CA SER A 28 4.33 1.41 10.99
C SER A 28 5.85 1.55 11.07
N GLU A 29 6.50 1.79 9.92
CA GLU A 29 7.95 2.00 9.82
C GLU A 29 8.40 3.25 10.59
N ILE A 30 7.79 4.41 10.33
CA ILE A 30 8.16 5.65 11.04
C ILE A 30 7.81 5.61 12.53
N ARG A 31 6.71 4.94 12.92
CA ARG A 31 6.39 4.75 14.35
C ARG A 31 7.41 3.86 15.04
N GLY A 32 7.82 2.76 14.41
CA GLY A 32 8.88 1.90 14.94
C GLY A 32 10.18 2.67 15.11
N MET A 33 10.58 3.41 14.07
CA MET A 33 11.78 4.24 14.08
C MET A 33 11.71 5.32 15.17
N TYR A 34 10.59 6.03 15.28
CA TYR A 34 10.38 7.06 16.30
C TYR A 34 10.42 6.47 17.71
N ASN A 35 9.73 5.35 17.94
CA ASN A 35 9.72 4.69 19.25
C ASN A 35 11.11 4.20 19.67
N TYR A 36 11.93 3.75 18.73
CA TYR A 36 13.31 3.34 19.00
C TYR A 36 14.20 4.54 19.35
N TYR A 37 14.13 5.62 18.57
CA TYR A 37 15.02 6.77 18.74
C TYR A 37 14.54 7.84 19.72
N ARG A 38 13.33 7.73 20.31
CA ARG A 38 12.73 8.78 21.18
C ARG A 38 13.56 9.21 22.39
N ILE A 39 14.54 8.40 22.78
CA ILE A 39 15.47 8.63 23.90
C ILE A 39 16.76 9.31 23.39
N ALA A 40 16.89 9.57 22.08
CA ALA A 40 18.01 10.33 21.53
C ALA A 40 17.71 11.83 21.62
N THR A 41 18.65 12.60 22.16
CA THR A 41 18.54 14.06 22.34
C THR A 41 18.39 14.81 21.01
N ASP A 42 18.95 14.28 19.93
CA ASP A 42 18.90 14.84 18.58
C ASP A 42 17.76 14.29 17.70
N ILE A 43 16.75 13.67 18.32
CA ILE A 43 15.65 13.04 17.56
C ILE A 43 14.92 14.04 16.67
N SER A 44 14.67 15.27 17.14
CA SER A 44 13.88 16.24 16.41
C SER A 44 14.48 16.55 15.02
N SER A 45 15.80 16.74 14.96
CA SER A 45 16.53 17.06 13.73
C SER A 45 16.67 15.83 12.82
N LYS A 46 17.18 14.71 13.36
CA LYS A 46 17.41 13.47 12.59
C LYS A 46 16.10 12.86 12.08
N MET A 47 15.09 12.78 12.94
CA MET A 47 13.78 12.24 12.57
C MET A 47 13.01 13.21 11.67
N GLY A 48 13.23 14.52 11.78
CA GLY A 48 12.69 15.51 10.84
C GLY A 48 13.19 15.26 9.41
N LYS A 49 14.52 15.11 9.23
CA LYS A 49 15.13 14.79 7.93
C LYS A 49 14.64 13.44 7.41
N TYR A 50 14.60 12.41 8.26
CA TYR A 50 14.05 11.09 7.90
C TYR A 50 12.59 11.20 7.42
N LYS A 51 11.74 11.90 8.18
CA LYS A 51 10.32 12.07 7.87
C LYS A 51 10.10 12.71 6.51
N TYR A 52 10.93 13.68 6.12
CA TYR A 52 10.85 14.33 4.82
C TYR A 52 11.11 13.36 3.66
N TYR A 53 12.22 12.61 3.70
CA TYR A 53 12.53 11.63 2.65
C TYR A 53 11.56 10.46 2.64
N HIS A 54 11.15 10.00 3.82
CA HIS A 54 10.23 8.89 3.99
C HIS A 54 8.82 9.24 3.46
N TYR A 55 8.33 10.45 3.73
CA TYR A 55 7.09 10.96 3.14
C TYR A 55 7.18 11.09 1.62
N SER A 56 8.28 11.67 1.11
CA SER A 56 8.50 11.84 -0.33
C SER A 56 8.60 10.50 -1.05
N SER A 57 9.23 9.50 -0.44
CA SER A 57 9.29 8.11 -0.93
C SER A 57 7.90 7.45 -0.98
N MET A 58 7.08 7.65 0.06
CA MET A 58 5.69 7.18 0.07
C MET A 58 4.89 7.79 -1.08
N ALA A 59 4.96 9.11 -1.23
CA ALA A 59 4.26 9.83 -2.29
C ALA A 59 4.72 9.38 -3.68
N ALA A 60 6.03 9.21 -3.89
CA ALA A 60 6.59 8.68 -5.14
C ALA A 60 6.14 7.23 -5.42
N THR A 61 5.99 6.40 -4.39
CA THR A 61 5.49 5.03 -4.53
C THR A 61 4.03 5.00 -4.95
N ILE A 62 3.18 5.85 -4.35
CA ILE A 62 1.76 5.99 -4.74
C ILE A 62 1.66 6.56 -6.16
N ALA A 63 2.46 7.58 -6.48
CA ALA A 63 2.50 8.20 -7.81
C ALA A 63 2.83 7.15 -8.88
N ARG A 64 3.81 6.29 -8.62
CA ARG A 64 4.16 5.20 -9.53
C ARG A 64 3.06 4.15 -9.65
N LYS A 65 2.33 3.85 -8.57
CA LYS A 65 1.20 2.91 -8.61
C LYS A 65 0.07 3.44 -9.49
N GLU A 66 -0.27 4.71 -9.36
CA GLU A 66 -1.34 5.36 -10.13
C GLU A 66 -0.88 5.85 -11.51
N VAL A 67 0.39 5.60 -11.89
CA VAL A 67 1.00 6.13 -13.12
C VAL A 67 0.79 7.64 -13.25
N SER A 68 1.06 8.36 -12.16
CA SER A 68 0.84 9.80 -12.03
C SER A 68 2.06 10.50 -11.42
N SER A 69 1.99 11.83 -11.27
CA SER A 69 3.01 12.63 -10.59
C SER A 69 2.70 12.79 -9.10
N ILE A 70 3.72 13.06 -8.29
CA ILE A 70 3.58 13.32 -6.84
C ILE A 70 2.58 14.45 -6.58
N THR A 71 2.61 15.51 -7.38
CA THR A 71 1.67 16.65 -7.26
C THR A 71 0.21 16.22 -7.48
N LYS A 72 -0.06 15.37 -8.47
CA LYS A 72 -1.40 14.82 -8.74
C LYS A 72 -1.87 13.94 -7.58
N VAL A 73 -0.99 13.13 -7.01
CA VAL A 73 -1.28 12.30 -5.82
C VAL A 73 -1.63 13.17 -4.61
N ILE A 74 -0.84 14.21 -4.33
CA ILE A 74 -1.11 15.13 -3.21
C ILE A 74 -2.43 15.87 -3.43
N LYS A 75 -2.78 16.23 -4.67
CA LYS A 75 -4.09 16.83 -4.98
C LYS A 75 -5.25 15.86 -4.75
N LYS A 76 -5.08 14.57 -5.10
CA LYS A 76 -6.13 13.54 -5.02
C LYS A 76 -6.34 12.98 -3.61
N TYR A 77 -5.26 12.77 -2.86
CA TYR A 77 -5.27 12.12 -1.53
C TYR A 77 -4.88 13.08 -0.39
N GLY A 78 -4.69 14.37 -0.68
CA GLY A 78 -4.33 15.36 0.32
C GLY A 78 -5.53 15.71 1.19
N ILE A 79 -5.39 15.47 2.49
CA ILE A 79 -6.36 15.83 3.51
C ILE A 79 -5.81 17.04 4.27
N ASP A 80 -6.66 18.05 4.44
CA ASP A 80 -6.31 19.24 5.20
C ASP A 80 -6.31 18.93 6.70
N VAL A 81 -5.17 19.11 7.31
CA VAL A 81 -4.94 18.88 8.73
C VAL A 81 -4.51 20.20 9.36
N PRO A 82 -5.08 20.62 10.50
CA PRO A 82 -4.67 21.86 11.16
C PRO A 82 -3.17 21.83 11.50
N ARG A 83 -2.48 22.95 11.30
CA ARG A 83 -1.10 23.10 11.78
C ARG A 83 -1.12 23.15 13.31
N LYS A 84 -0.12 22.52 13.93
CA LYS A 84 0.03 22.52 15.40
C LYS A 84 0.54 23.86 15.93
N HIS A 85 1.29 24.60 15.11
CA HIS A 85 1.82 25.91 15.43
C HIS A 85 1.44 26.87 14.30
N GLY A 86 0.75 27.96 14.65
CA GLY A 86 0.26 28.99 13.72
C GLY A 86 -1.16 28.76 13.19
N THR A 87 -1.66 29.76 12.45
CA THR A 87 -2.95 29.71 11.76
C THR A 87 -2.83 28.99 10.41
N GLY A 88 -3.78 28.11 10.10
CA GLY A 88 -3.92 27.45 8.80
C GLY A 88 -3.82 25.93 8.82
N THR A 89 -4.04 25.34 7.64
CA THR A 89 -4.03 23.89 7.41
C THR A 89 -2.77 23.46 6.64
N ARG A 90 -2.48 22.17 6.67
CA ARG A 90 -1.47 21.52 5.84
C ARG A 90 -2.04 20.27 5.21
N LYS A 91 -1.74 20.04 3.93
CA LYS A 91 -2.14 18.82 3.22
C LYS A 91 -1.23 17.67 3.58
N ILE A 92 -1.82 16.59 4.07
CA ILE A 92 -1.14 15.33 4.32
C ILE A 92 -1.85 14.25 3.52
N ILE A 93 -1.07 13.38 2.85
CA ILE A 93 -1.66 12.22 2.18
C ILE A 93 -2.40 11.35 3.22
N GLY A 94 -3.67 11.08 2.95
CA GLY A 94 -4.50 10.18 3.72
C GLY A 94 -5.57 9.51 2.87
N VAL A 95 -6.12 8.41 3.41
CA VAL A 95 -7.16 7.62 2.76
C VAL A 95 -8.26 7.32 3.78
N ASN A 96 -9.50 7.49 3.36
CA ASN A 96 -10.66 7.04 4.12
C ASN A 96 -10.85 5.54 3.92
N TYR A 97 -11.07 4.81 5.00
CA TYR A 97 -11.35 3.38 4.99
C TYR A 97 -12.52 3.10 5.92
N GLU A 98 -13.35 2.14 5.54
CA GLU A 98 -14.52 1.75 6.30
C GLU A 98 -14.13 0.74 7.38
N THR A 99 -14.63 0.94 8.58
CA THR A 99 -14.55 -0.01 9.69
C THR A 99 -15.95 -0.44 10.10
N LYS A 100 -16.06 -1.57 10.80
CA LYS A 100 -17.35 -2.06 11.34
C LYS A 100 -18.10 -1.02 12.18
N THR A 101 -17.38 -0.04 12.72
CA THR A 101 -17.89 1.03 13.59
C THR A 101 -17.99 2.39 12.89
N GLY A 102 -17.76 2.48 11.57
CA GLY A 102 -17.83 3.73 10.80
C GLY A 102 -16.60 4.02 9.93
N SER A 103 -16.64 5.11 9.16
CA SER A 103 -15.53 5.55 8.31
C SER A 103 -14.42 6.18 9.16
N LYS A 104 -13.17 5.78 8.92
CA LYS A 104 -11.98 6.34 9.55
C LYS A 104 -11.01 6.84 8.50
N THR A 105 -10.29 7.91 8.82
CA THR A 105 -9.25 8.44 7.95
C THR A 105 -7.88 8.01 8.45
N MET A 106 -7.12 7.33 7.60
CA MET A 106 -5.71 7.04 7.86
C MET A 106 -4.84 8.06 7.15
N THR A 107 -4.24 8.97 7.91
CA THR A 107 -3.24 9.92 7.43
C THR A 107 -1.83 9.40 7.65
N TYR A 108 -0.86 9.96 6.92
CA TYR A 108 0.55 9.77 7.25
C TYR A 108 0.90 10.37 8.62
N PHE A 109 1.90 9.78 9.27
CA PHE A 109 2.40 10.14 10.60
C PHE A 109 2.45 11.67 10.87
N ASN A 110 1.53 12.09 11.73
CA ASN A 110 1.31 13.50 12.12
C ASN A 110 1.60 13.75 13.61
N GLU A 111 2.13 12.76 14.33
CA GLU A 111 2.50 12.90 15.73
C GLU A 111 3.74 13.81 15.86
N PRO A 112 3.88 14.53 17.00
CA PRO A 112 5.03 15.41 17.21
C PRO A 112 6.28 14.55 17.48
N LEU A 113 7.43 15.04 17.04
CA LEU A 113 8.72 14.37 17.21
C LEU A 113 9.41 14.94 18.45
N ILE A 114 9.09 14.39 19.62
CA ILE A 114 9.51 14.95 20.92
C ILE A 114 10.44 13.96 21.62
N TYR A 115 11.52 14.48 22.21
CA TYR A 115 12.38 13.72 23.11
C TYR A 115 11.62 13.30 24.37
N LEU A 116 11.73 12.04 24.76
CA LEU A 116 11.12 11.53 25.99
C LEU A 116 12.20 10.88 26.84
N ASN A 117 12.39 11.40 28.06
CA ASN A 117 13.41 10.95 29.01
C ASN A 117 13.12 9.57 29.64
N GLN A 118 12.06 8.90 29.20
CA GLN A 118 11.72 7.55 29.61
C GLN A 118 11.32 6.74 28.38
N PRO A 119 11.72 5.45 28.30
CA PRO A 119 11.17 4.54 27.30
C PRO A 119 9.64 4.46 27.50
N LYS A 120 8.90 4.26 26.40
CA LYS A 120 7.49 3.84 26.55
C LYS A 120 7.58 2.52 27.32
N LYS A 121 6.82 2.34 28.41
CA LYS A 121 6.67 1.01 29.04
C LYS A 121 6.46 0.03 27.90
N TRP A 122 7.42 -0.86 27.69
CA TRP A 122 7.29 -1.88 26.66
C TRP A 122 5.93 -2.52 26.90
N LEU A 123 5.04 -2.44 25.91
CA LEU A 123 3.85 -3.29 25.92
C LEU A 123 4.40 -4.69 26.23
N LYS A 124 3.80 -5.38 27.22
CA LYS A 124 4.19 -6.73 27.64
C LYS A 124 4.77 -7.48 26.45
N GLU A 125 5.98 -8.02 26.60
CA GLU A 125 6.62 -8.89 25.62
C GLU A 125 5.71 -10.09 25.37
N THR A 126 4.66 -9.89 24.59
CA THR A 126 3.98 -10.99 23.94
C THR A 126 4.97 -11.40 22.86
N ASN A 127 5.68 -12.51 23.11
CA ASN A 127 6.52 -13.19 22.12
C ASN A 127 5.73 -13.58 20.83
N GLU A 128 4.45 -13.25 20.77
CA GLU A 128 3.62 -13.24 19.58
C GLU A 128 4.09 -12.17 18.60
N ILE A 129 5.05 -12.54 17.75
CA ILE A 129 5.33 -11.79 16.54
C ILE A 129 4.05 -11.82 15.68
N TYR A 130 3.26 -10.76 15.76
CA TYR A 130 2.01 -10.65 15.00
C TYR A 130 2.34 -10.37 13.52
N TYR A 131 2.59 -11.44 12.75
CA TYR A 131 2.79 -11.34 11.32
C TYR A 131 1.51 -10.88 10.65
N LYS A 132 1.51 -9.65 10.14
CA LYS A 132 0.39 -9.14 9.35
C LYS A 132 0.28 -10.01 8.09
N LYS A 133 -0.78 -10.83 8.00
CA LYS A 133 -1.02 -11.72 6.85
C LYS A 133 -0.83 -10.96 5.52
N PRO A 134 -0.07 -11.52 4.56
CA PRO A 134 0.08 -10.95 3.23
C PRO A 134 -1.27 -10.64 2.58
N LEU A 135 -1.34 -9.54 1.82
CA LEU A 135 -2.58 -9.09 1.16
C LEU A 135 -3.18 -10.17 0.24
N VAL A 136 -2.34 -10.96 -0.43
CA VAL A 136 -2.79 -12.05 -1.31
C VAL A 136 -3.54 -13.12 -0.52
N ILE A 137 -3.03 -13.49 0.66
CA ILE A 137 -3.68 -14.49 1.53
C ILE A 137 -5.01 -13.95 2.04
N LYS A 138 -5.04 -12.70 2.52
CA LYS A 138 -6.30 -12.07 2.97
C LYS A 138 -7.36 -12.05 1.89
N ARG A 139 -6.98 -11.72 0.65
CA ARG A 139 -7.92 -11.72 -0.47
C ARG A 139 -8.39 -13.15 -0.80
N LEU A 140 -7.50 -14.15 -0.68
CA LEU A 140 -7.85 -15.55 -0.91
C LEU A 140 -8.85 -16.06 0.14
N GLU A 141 -8.65 -15.69 1.40
CA GLU A 141 -9.55 -15.99 2.54
C GLU A 141 -10.93 -15.33 2.40
N ASN A 142 -11.05 -14.24 1.63
CA ASN A 142 -12.35 -13.64 1.33
C ASN A 142 -13.19 -14.49 0.35
N CYS A 143 -12.61 -15.55 -0.22
CA CYS A 143 -13.24 -16.52 -1.11
C CYS A 143 -14.16 -15.92 -2.17
N ARG A 144 -13.70 -14.85 -2.84
CA ARG A 144 -14.44 -14.13 -3.88
C ARG A 144 -13.61 -14.03 -5.15
N CYS A 145 -14.19 -14.40 -6.29
CA CYS A 145 -13.56 -14.28 -7.59
C CYS A 145 -13.49 -12.80 -8.00
N GLU A 146 -12.30 -12.33 -8.38
CA GLU A 146 -12.09 -10.94 -8.81
C GLU A 146 -12.47 -10.68 -10.28
N LEU A 147 -12.82 -11.76 -11.01
CA LEU A 147 -13.33 -11.72 -12.38
C LEU A 147 -14.87 -11.81 -12.39
N CYS A 148 -15.43 -12.97 -12.06
CA CYS A 148 -16.88 -13.18 -12.12
C CYS A 148 -17.65 -12.78 -10.86
N GLY A 149 -16.98 -12.40 -9.77
CA GLY A 149 -17.62 -11.96 -8.53
C GLY A 149 -18.21 -13.08 -7.66
N ILE A 150 -18.24 -14.34 -8.12
CA ILE A 150 -18.75 -15.49 -7.37
C ILE A 150 -18.02 -15.60 -6.03
N GLN A 151 -18.79 -15.86 -4.97
CA GLN A 151 -18.31 -16.10 -3.63
C GLN A 151 -18.75 -17.50 -3.19
N SER A 152 -17.84 -18.29 -2.64
CA SER A 152 -18.12 -19.67 -2.18
C SER A 152 -17.35 -19.91 -0.89
N SER A 153 -17.95 -20.54 0.11
CA SER A 153 -17.28 -20.85 1.38
C SER A 153 -16.49 -22.16 1.34
N ILE A 154 -16.43 -22.81 0.18
CA ILE A 154 -15.80 -24.12 0.02
C ILE A 154 -14.26 -23.95 -0.03
N PRO A 155 -13.50 -24.63 0.84
CA PRO A 155 -12.04 -24.61 0.80
C PRO A 155 -11.50 -25.09 -0.55
N GLY A 156 -10.54 -24.35 -1.12
CA GLY A 156 -9.87 -24.74 -2.36
C GLY A 156 -10.64 -24.45 -3.66
N ASP A 157 -11.78 -23.78 -3.60
CA ASP A 157 -12.50 -23.33 -4.82
C ASP A 157 -11.86 -22.13 -5.51
N PHE A 158 -11.00 -21.41 -4.80
CA PHE A 158 -10.28 -20.25 -5.29
C PHE A 158 -8.78 -20.51 -5.37
N ALA A 159 -8.18 -20.03 -6.45
CA ALA A 159 -6.74 -20.13 -6.69
C ALA A 159 -6.17 -18.74 -7.05
N VAL A 160 -4.88 -18.56 -6.78
CA VAL A 160 -4.15 -17.35 -7.15
C VAL A 160 -3.59 -17.52 -8.56
N HIS A 161 -4.15 -16.78 -9.52
CA HIS A 161 -3.53 -16.61 -10.83
C HIS A 161 -2.40 -15.58 -10.72
N HIS A 162 -1.15 -16.00 -10.95
CA HIS A 162 0.03 -15.14 -10.86
C HIS A 162 0.73 -14.99 -12.21
N ILE A 163 1.17 -13.77 -12.52
CA ILE A 163 1.92 -13.44 -13.73
C ILE A 163 3.33 -12.92 -13.39
N LYS A 164 4.30 -13.16 -14.30
CA LYS A 164 5.68 -12.70 -14.10
C LYS A 164 5.80 -11.17 -14.10
N LYS A 165 5.26 -10.51 -15.13
CA LYS A 165 5.35 -9.05 -15.34
C LYS A 165 4.07 -8.50 -15.97
N LEU A 166 3.48 -7.47 -15.34
CA LEU A 166 2.34 -6.73 -15.90
C LEU A 166 2.66 -6.08 -17.25
N LYS A 167 3.86 -5.51 -17.41
CA LYS A 167 4.29 -4.87 -18.66
C LYS A 167 4.24 -5.85 -19.84
N SER A 168 4.77 -7.07 -19.64
CA SER A 168 4.74 -8.12 -20.67
C SER A 168 3.33 -8.47 -21.12
N LEU A 169 2.35 -8.33 -20.23
CA LEU A 169 0.96 -8.60 -20.52
C LEU A 169 0.33 -7.49 -21.36
N LYS A 170 0.65 -6.22 -21.05
CA LYS A 170 0.30 -5.07 -21.90
C LYS A 170 0.90 -5.22 -23.29
N ASP A 171 2.20 -5.49 -23.36
CA ASP A 171 2.93 -5.61 -24.64
C ASP A 171 2.39 -6.76 -25.51
N LYS A 172 1.81 -7.80 -24.91
CA LYS A 172 1.20 -8.93 -25.64
C LYS A 172 -0.17 -8.58 -26.23
N TYR A 173 -1.07 -8.02 -25.42
CA TYR A 173 -2.48 -7.86 -25.78
C TYR A 173 -2.83 -6.48 -26.38
N PHE A 174 -2.02 -5.44 -26.17
CA PHE A 174 -2.23 -4.11 -26.78
C PHE A 174 -1.58 -3.96 -28.16
N LYS A 175 -1.24 -5.07 -28.83
CA LYS A 175 -0.85 -5.05 -30.24
C LYS A 175 -2.09 -4.86 -31.09
N ALA A 176 -1.95 -4.18 -32.24
CA ALA A 176 -3.03 -3.56 -33.02
C ALA A 176 -4.22 -4.47 -33.44
N ASN A 177 -4.18 -5.79 -33.25
CA ASN A 177 -5.20 -6.73 -33.73
C ASN A 177 -5.63 -7.79 -32.70
N ILE A 178 -5.47 -7.56 -31.39
CA ILE A 178 -5.84 -8.55 -30.35
C ILE A 178 -6.91 -7.97 -29.42
N ILE A 179 -8.06 -8.63 -29.34
CA ILE A 179 -9.07 -8.35 -28.33
C ILE A 179 -8.45 -8.66 -26.96
N THR A 180 -8.40 -7.66 -26.09
CA THR A 180 -7.81 -7.81 -24.76
C THR A 180 -8.80 -8.52 -23.82
N PRO A 181 -8.52 -9.74 -23.33
CA PRO A 181 -9.44 -10.47 -22.47
C PRO A 181 -9.75 -9.71 -21.19
N TYR A 182 -10.93 -9.92 -20.60
CA TYR A 182 -11.35 -9.18 -19.40
C TYR A 182 -10.37 -9.34 -18.24
N TRP A 183 -9.83 -10.54 -18.03
CA TRP A 183 -8.87 -10.77 -16.95
C TRP A 183 -7.60 -9.93 -17.08
N VAL A 184 -7.16 -9.63 -18.32
CA VAL A 184 -6.02 -8.76 -18.60
C VAL A 184 -6.35 -7.32 -18.22
N GLN A 185 -7.52 -6.84 -18.63
CA GLN A 185 -8.02 -5.50 -18.30
C GLN A 185 -8.06 -5.33 -16.78
N ARG A 186 -8.63 -6.31 -16.07
CA ARG A 186 -8.71 -6.33 -14.60
C ARG A 186 -7.36 -6.30 -13.90
N MET A 187 -6.36 -7.06 -14.38
CA MET A 187 -5.00 -7.00 -13.82
C MET A 187 -4.36 -5.62 -14.01
N ILE A 188 -4.62 -4.97 -15.14
CA ILE A 188 -4.09 -3.66 -15.50
C ILE A 188 -4.74 -2.56 -14.64
N GLU A 189 -6.07 -2.58 -14.52
CA GLU A 189 -6.85 -1.67 -13.67
C GLU A 189 -6.37 -1.72 -12.22
N LEU A 190 -6.24 -2.93 -11.67
CA LEU A 190 -5.81 -3.12 -10.28
C LEU A 190 -4.31 -2.80 -10.08
N ASN A 191 -3.54 -2.78 -11.17
CA ASN A 191 -2.08 -2.73 -11.18
C ASN A 191 -1.47 -3.78 -10.22
N ARG A 192 -1.90 -5.05 -10.37
CA ARG A 192 -1.48 -6.20 -9.55
C ARG A 192 -1.06 -7.39 -10.42
N ARG A 193 -0.04 -8.12 -9.97
CA ARG A 193 0.44 -9.36 -10.62
C ARG A 193 -0.30 -10.63 -10.21
N THR A 194 -1.32 -10.50 -9.36
CA THR A 194 -2.07 -11.63 -8.80
C THR A 194 -3.56 -11.33 -8.89
N LEU A 195 -4.33 -12.26 -9.41
CA LEU A 195 -5.79 -12.30 -9.31
C LEU A 195 -6.23 -13.51 -8.51
N ILE A 196 -7.31 -13.37 -7.74
CA ILE A 196 -7.97 -14.52 -7.13
C ILE A 196 -9.17 -14.90 -7.97
N VAL A 197 -9.19 -16.16 -8.40
CA VAL A 197 -10.13 -16.66 -9.39
C VAL A 197 -10.68 -18.00 -8.94
N CYS A 198 -11.95 -18.28 -9.27
CA CYS A 198 -12.51 -19.60 -9.07
C CYS A 198 -11.92 -20.61 -10.08
N LYS A 199 -12.09 -21.91 -9.81
CA LYS A 199 -11.62 -23.00 -10.70
C LYS A 199 -12.02 -22.81 -12.17
N LYS A 200 -13.25 -22.35 -12.45
CA LYS A 200 -13.76 -22.11 -13.81
C LYS A 200 -12.97 -21.01 -14.51
N CYS A 201 -12.93 -19.81 -13.93
CA CYS A 201 -12.17 -18.70 -14.49
C CYS A 201 -10.67 -19.00 -14.59
N HIS A 202 -10.10 -19.75 -13.63
CA HIS A 202 -8.70 -20.16 -13.71
C HIS A 202 -8.44 -21.04 -14.94
N LYS A 203 -9.31 -22.02 -15.21
CA LYS A 203 -9.23 -22.85 -16.42
C LYS A 203 -9.37 -22.00 -17.69
N ASP A 204 -10.38 -21.12 -17.74
CA ASP A 204 -10.64 -20.29 -18.91
C ASP A 204 -9.44 -19.38 -19.28
N ILE A 205 -8.71 -18.86 -18.27
CA ILE A 205 -7.48 -18.09 -18.49
C ILE A 205 -6.39 -18.96 -19.16
N HIS A 206 -6.21 -20.21 -18.71
CA HIS A 206 -5.22 -21.14 -19.27
C HIS A 206 -5.60 -21.62 -20.68
N PHE A 207 -6.90 -21.78 -20.95
CA PHE A 207 -7.40 -22.16 -22.27
C PHE A 207 -7.51 -20.98 -23.25
N GLY A 208 -7.22 -19.75 -22.81
CA GLY A 208 -7.26 -18.57 -23.67
C GLY A 208 -8.66 -18.19 -24.16
N LYS A 209 -9.71 -18.62 -23.46
CA LYS A 209 -11.08 -18.22 -23.80
C LYS A 209 -11.27 -16.72 -23.53
N GLU A 210 -12.09 -16.09 -24.36
CA GLU A 210 -12.59 -14.74 -24.09
C GLU A 210 -13.57 -14.83 -22.91
N ILE A 211 -13.09 -14.41 -21.75
CA ILE A 211 -13.88 -14.15 -20.54
C ILE A 211 -14.00 -12.64 -20.43
#